data_AF-A0A2V8FXL4-F1
#
_entry.id   AF-A0A2V8FXL4-F1
#
_cell.length_a   1.000
_cell.length_b   1.000
_cell.length_c   1.000
_cell.angle_alpha   90.00
_cell.angle_beta   90.00
_cell.angle_gamma   90.00
#
_symmetry.space_group_name_H-M   'P 1'
#
loop_
_entity.id
_entity.type
_entity.pdbx_description
1 polymer ?
#
loop_
_entity_poly.entity_id
_entity_poly.type
_entity_poly.pdbx_seq_one_letter_code
_entity_poly.pdbx_strand_id
1 'polypeptide(L)'
;MTVHDLPAVNASLNALSGILLITGYVLIRARRIQQHRACMIAAFAASSLFLISYVVYHVQVGSVRFTRQGFVRPLYYTILITHVTLAATVLPLAIITLSRGLKARFPEHRRIARWTLPVWMYVSVTGVLVYVLLYQPTWLL
;
A
#
# COMPACT_ATOMS: atom_id res chain seq x y z
N MET A 1 9.56 5.16 -20.47
CA MET A 1 8.42 5.26 -19.54
C MET A 1 7.80 6.63 -19.72
N THR A 2 6.53 6.66 -20.08
CA THR A 2 5.76 7.91 -20.18
C THR A 2 4.94 8.11 -18.89
N VAL A 3 4.46 9.32 -18.65
CA VAL A 3 3.67 9.66 -17.44
C VAL A 3 2.39 8.82 -17.33
N HIS A 4 1.91 8.27 -18.46
CA HIS A 4 0.75 7.38 -18.53
C HIS A 4 1.01 5.95 -18.01
N ASP A 5 2.27 5.53 -17.88
CA ASP A 5 2.64 4.21 -17.34
C ASP A 5 2.70 4.21 -15.81
N LEU A 6 2.84 5.39 -15.19
CA LEU A 6 3.00 5.56 -13.75
C LEU A 6 1.84 4.96 -12.92
N PRO A 7 0.56 5.03 -13.35
CA PRO A 7 -0.53 4.36 -12.63
C PRO A 7 -0.36 2.83 -12.56
N ALA A 8 0.11 2.18 -13.63
CA ALA A 8 0.35 0.74 -13.64
C ALA A 8 1.54 0.36 -12.76
N VAL A 9 2.60 1.18 -12.78
CA VAL A 9 3.75 1.04 -11.88
C VAL A 9 3.31 1.19 -10.42
N ASN A 10 2.48 2.19 -10.12
CA ASN A 10 1.95 2.45 -8.79
C ASN A 10 1.11 1.29 -8.25
N ALA A 11 0.25 0.71 -9.09
CA ALA A 11 -0.52 -0.47 -8.74
C ALA A 11 0.39 -1.69 -8.50
N SER A 12 1.39 -1.89 -9.36
CA SER A 12 2.35 -2.99 -9.25
C SER A 12 3.19 -2.89 -7.97
N LEU A 13 3.63 -1.69 -7.59
CA LEU A 13 4.37 -1.44 -6.36
C LEU A 13 3.51 -1.69 -5.10
N ASN A 14 2.23 -1.32 -5.12
CA ASN A 14 1.30 -1.66 -4.04
C ASN A 14 1.06 -3.17 -3.93
N ALA A 15 0.83 -3.83 -5.06
CA ALA A 15 0.66 -5.28 -5.10
C ALA A 15 1.90 -6.00 -4.55
N LEU A 16 3.09 -5.57 -4.99
CA LEU A 16 4.37 -6.09 -4.50
C LEU A 16 4.51 -5.88 -2.99
N SER A 17 4.17 -4.69 -2.48
CA SER A 17 4.18 -4.42 -1.04
C SER A 17 3.24 -5.36 -0.28
N GLY A 18 2.02 -5.58 -0.78
CA GLY A 18 1.06 -6.52 -0.20
C GLY A 18 1.58 -7.96 -0.16
N ILE A 19 2.19 -8.44 -1.25
CA ILE A 19 2.81 -9.77 -1.32
C ILE A 19 3.95 -9.90 -0.31
N LEU A 20 4.80 -8.88 -0.20
CA LEU A 20 5.90 -8.86 0.76
C LEU A 20 5.41 -8.83 2.21
N LEU A 21 4.30 -8.14 2.51
CA LEU A 21 3.69 -8.12 3.84
C LEU A 21 3.11 -9.49 4.21
N ILE A 22 2.39 -10.15 3.29
CA ILE A 22 1.90 -11.52 3.50
C ILE A 22 3.08 -12.47 3.73
N THR A 23 4.10 -12.41 2.88
CA THR A 23 5.29 -13.25 2.98
C THR A 23 6.00 -13.01 4.31
N GLY A 24 6.19 -11.75 4.69
CA GLY A 24 6.76 -11.34 5.98
C GLY A 24 5.96 -11.87 7.16
N TYR A 25 4.62 -11.89 7.08
CA TYR A 25 3.75 -12.46 8.10
C TYR A 25 3.92 -13.98 8.22
N VAL A 26 3.94 -14.71 7.11
CA VAL A 26 4.16 -16.17 7.10
C VAL A 26 5.54 -16.50 7.70
N LEU A 27 6.57 -15.74 7.34
CA LEU A 27 7.94 -15.95 7.83
C LEU A 27 8.06 -15.74 9.34
N ILE A 28 7.42 -14.72 9.92
CA ILE A 28 7.47 -14.50 11.36
C ILE A 28 6.68 -15.58 12.12
N ARG A 29 5.59 -16.11 11.55
CA ARG A 29 4.86 -17.26 12.10
C ARG A 29 5.73 -18.52 12.10
N ALA A 30 6.59 -18.69 11.10
CA ALA A 30 7.60 -19.75 11.04
C ALA A 30 8.88 -19.43 11.85
N ARG A 31 8.91 -18.35 12.65
CA ARG A 31 10.07 -17.88 13.42
C ARG A 31 11.32 -17.57 12.58
N ARG A 32 11.19 -17.35 11.28
CA ARG A 32 12.28 -16.98 10.37
C ARG A 32 12.52 -15.47 10.38
N ILE A 33 13.10 -14.98 11.49
CA ILE A 33 13.19 -13.55 11.82
C ILE A 33 14.01 -12.75 10.78
N GLN A 34 15.13 -13.29 10.31
CA GLN A 34 15.98 -12.60 9.33
C GLN A 34 15.26 -12.38 7.99
N GLN A 35 14.56 -13.42 7.51
CA GLN A 35 13.78 -13.35 6.27
C GLN A 35 12.57 -12.42 6.43
N HIS A 36 11.87 -12.48 7.57
CA HIS A 36 10.82 -11.52 7.91
C HIS A 36 11.33 -10.08 7.84
N ARG A 37 12.48 -9.78 8.47
CA ARG A 37 13.09 -8.45 8.44
C ARG A 37 13.39 -7.99 7.02
N ALA A 38 13.95 -8.86 6.17
CA ALA A 38 14.21 -8.54 4.78
C ALA A 38 12.90 -8.19 4.02
N CYS A 39 11.85 -9.00 4.19
CA CYS A 39 10.53 -8.73 3.59
C CYS A 39 9.93 -7.40 4.07
N MET A 40 10.01 -7.07 5.36
CA MET A 40 9.45 -5.81 5.89
C MET A 40 10.21 -4.59 5.37
N ILE A 41 11.54 -4.67 5.23
CA ILE A 41 12.35 -3.60 4.63
C ILE A 41 12.00 -3.43 3.15
N ALA A 42 11.90 -4.54 2.40
CA ALA A 42 11.51 -4.52 1.00
C ALA A 42 10.09 -3.96 0.80
N ALA A 43 9.13 -4.34 1.66
CA ALA A 43 7.75 -3.83 1.62
C ALA A 43 7.71 -2.31 1.85
N PHE A 44 8.52 -1.81 2.78
CA PHE A 44 8.69 -0.38 3.05
C PHE A 44 9.32 0.37 1.88
N ALA A 45 10.37 -0.20 1.27
CA ALA A 45 11.00 0.38 0.09
C ALA A 45 10.01 0.46 -1.08
N ALA A 46 9.25 -0.61 -1.35
CA ALA A 46 8.22 -0.62 -2.39
C ALA A 46 7.11 0.42 -2.13
N SER A 47 6.64 0.54 -0.89
CA SER A 47 5.66 1.57 -0.48
C SER A 47 6.21 2.99 -0.63
N SER A 48 7.48 3.19 -0.32
CA SER A 48 8.14 4.50 -0.44
C SER A 48 8.29 4.89 -1.92
N LEU A 49 8.69 3.95 -2.76
CA LEU A 49 8.78 4.15 -4.21
C LEU A 49 7.41 4.42 -4.82
N PHE A 50 6.38 3.71 -4.37
CA PHE A 50 4.99 3.99 -4.75
C PHE A 50 4.61 5.43 -4.41
N LEU A 51 4.87 5.88 -3.17
CA LEU A 51 4.50 7.23 -2.74
C LEU A 51 5.20 8.29 -3.58
N ILE A 52 6.50 8.13 -3.84
CA ILE A 52 7.27 9.04 -4.70
C ILE A 52 6.66 9.07 -6.11
N SER A 53 6.45 7.91 -6.72
CA SER A 53 5.88 7.80 -8.06
C SER A 53 4.45 8.37 -8.16
N TYR A 54 3.62 8.16 -7.13
CA TYR A 54 2.27 8.71 -7.03
C TYR A 54 2.28 10.23 -6.93
N VAL A 55 3.13 10.81 -6.08
CA VAL A 55 3.24 12.27 -5.95
C VAL A 55 3.74 12.89 -7.25
N VAL A 56 4.75 12.30 -7.89
CA VAL A 56 5.26 12.75 -9.19
C VAL A 56 4.15 12.72 -10.25
N TYR A 57 3.40 11.62 -10.34
CA TYR A 57 2.26 11.52 -11.26
C TYR A 57 1.22 12.61 -11.00
N HIS A 58 0.84 12.84 -9.74
CA HIS A 58 -0.18 13.84 -9.41
C HIS A 58 0.27 15.28 -9.62
N VAL A 59 1.55 15.58 -9.41
CA VAL A 59 2.09 16.91 -9.71
C VAL A 59 2.12 17.17 -11.22
N GLN A 60 2.38 16.15 -12.05
CA GLN A 60 2.47 16.30 -13.51
C GLN A 60 1.11 16.26 -14.23
N VAL A 61 0.20 15.37 -13.81
CA VAL A 61 -1.07 15.10 -14.51
C VAL A 61 -2.26 15.79 -13.83
N GLY A 62 -2.11 16.22 -12.58
CA GLY A 62 -3.21 16.74 -11.77
C GLY A 62 -4.18 15.64 -11.31
N SER A 63 -5.38 16.05 -10.91
CA SER A 63 -6.43 15.14 -10.45
C SER A 63 -7.25 14.60 -11.63
N VAL A 64 -7.20 13.29 -11.86
CA VAL A 64 -8.09 12.63 -12.83
C VAL A 64 -9.48 12.52 -12.21
N ARG A 65 -10.48 13.17 -12.82
CA ARG A 65 -11.87 13.05 -12.36
C ARG A 65 -12.43 11.69 -12.72
N PHE A 66 -13.07 11.05 -11.75
CA PHE A 66 -13.85 9.84 -11.99
C PHE A 66 -15.14 10.23 -12.73
N THR A 67 -15.22 9.92 -14.02
CA THR A 67 -16.33 10.33 -14.91
C THR A 67 -17.49 9.34 -14.96
N ARG A 68 -17.35 8.15 -14.36
CA ARG A 68 -18.37 7.09 -14.41
C ARG A 68 -19.53 7.37 -13.44
N GLN A 69 -20.74 6.98 -13.84
CA GLN A 69 -21.99 7.16 -13.08
C GLN A 69 -22.54 5.81 -12.58
N GLY A 70 -23.54 5.84 -11.69
CA GLY A 70 -24.14 4.64 -11.08
C GLY A 70 -23.44 4.17 -9.80
N PHE A 71 -23.73 2.93 -9.36
CA PHE A 71 -23.26 2.36 -8.09
C PHE A 71 -21.73 2.30 -7.94
N VAL A 72 -21.00 2.24 -9.04
CA VAL A 72 -19.53 2.19 -9.05
C VAL A 72 -18.92 3.49 -8.49
N ARG A 73 -19.61 4.64 -8.63
CA ARG A 73 -19.12 5.93 -8.15
C ARG A 73 -19.04 6.03 -6.63
N PRO A 74 -20.12 5.80 -5.85
CA PRO A 74 -20.03 5.81 -4.39
C PRO A 74 -19.05 4.73 -3.89
N LEU A 75 -19.04 3.54 -4.48
CA LEU A 75 -18.08 2.48 -4.15
C LEU A 75 -16.62 2.95 -4.31
N TYR A 76 -16.29 3.55 -5.47
CA TYR A 76 -14.96 4.09 -5.75
C TYR A 76 -14.56 5.15 -4.73
N TYR A 77 -15.43 6.13 -4.46
CA TYR A 77 -15.11 7.19 -3.51
C TYR A 77 -15.00 6.69 -2.08
N THR A 78 -15.82 5.73 -1.65
CA THR A 78 -15.68 5.10 -0.33
C THR A 78 -14.31 4.44 -0.20
N ILE A 79 -13.91 3.60 -1.16
CA ILE A 79 -12.60 2.93 -1.14
C ILE A 79 -11.46 3.95 -1.23
N LEU A 80 -11.57 4.95 -2.09
CA LEU A 80 -10.53 5.96 -2.28
C LEU A 80 -10.32 6.79 -1.01
N ILE A 81 -11.41 7.26 -0.39
CA ILE A 81 -11.33 8.07 0.84
C ILE A 81 -10.71 7.23 1.95
N THR A 82 -11.21 6.01 2.20
CA THR A 82 -10.65 5.16 3.25
C THR A 82 -9.19 4.80 2.98
N HIS A 83 -8.83 4.51 1.72
CA HIS A 83 -7.46 4.23 1.31
C HIS A 83 -6.54 5.40 1.61
N VAL A 84 -6.86 6.61 1.16
CA VAL A 84 -6.00 7.79 1.34
C VAL A 84 -5.88 8.15 2.82
N THR A 85 -6.99 8.12 3.57
CA THR A 85 -6.96 8.39 5.02
C THR A 85 -6.09 7.38 5.76
N LEU A 86 -6.23 6.08 5.47
CA LEU A 86 -5.41 5.06 6.12
C LEU A 86 -3.96 5.10 5.63
N ALA A 87 -3.69 5.40 4.37
CA ALA A 87 -2.34 5.53 3.82
C ALA A 87 -1.52 6.59 4.56
N ALA A 88 -2.15 7.72 4.91
CA ALA A 88 -1.51 8.77 5.73
C ALA A 88 -1.09 8.24 7.12
N THR A 89 -1.85 7.30 7.69
CA THR A 89 -1.51 6.66 8.98
C THR A 89 -0.48 5.54 8.84
N VAL A 90 -0.42 4.86 7.70
CA VAL A 90 0.55 3.77 7.45
C VAL A 90 1.98 4.28 7.51
N LEU A 91 2.26 5.46 6.95
CA LEU A 91 3.61 6.01 6.90
C LEU A 91 4.25 6.14 8.31
N PRO A 92 3.67 6.86 9.29
CA PRO A 92 4.23 6.93 10.63
C PRO A 92 4.22 5.57 11.34
N LEU A 93 3.17 4.76 11.16
CA LEU A 93 3.09 3.42 11.77
C LEU A 93 4.20 2.49 11.28
N ALA A 94 4.48 2.48 9.98
CA ALA A 94 5.52 1.67 9.37
C ALA A 94 6.90 2.12 9.86
N ILE A 95 7.17 3.42 9.88
CA ILE A 95 8.44 3.98 10.39
C ILE A 95 8.67 3.58 11.86
N ILE A 96 7.67 3.76 12.73
CA ILE A 96 7.80 3.40 14.15
C ILE A 96 8.02 1.89 14.30
N THR A 97 7.27 1.07 13.56
CA THR A 97 7.36 -0.39 13.62
C THR A 97 8.72 -0.91 13.17
N LEU A 98 9.24 -0.39 12.05
CA LEU A 98 10.58 -0.70 11.53
C LEU A 98 11.66 -0.21 12.47
N SER A 99 11.58 1.04 12.95
CA SER A 99 12.56 1.60 13.89
C SER A 99 12.67 0.76 15.16
N ARG A 100 11.55 0.30 15.72
CA ARG A 100 11.54 -0.59 16.89
C ARG A 100 12.13 -1.97 16.58
N GLY A 101 11.84 -2.53 15.41
CA GLY A 101 12.42 -3.79 14.97
C GLY A 101 13.94 -3.72 14.77
N LEU A 102 14.44 -2.62 14.18
CA LEU A 102 15.86 -2.37 13.95
C LEU A 102 16.63 -2.11 15.26
N LYS A 103 15.98 -1.47 16.24
CA LYS A 103 16.55 -1.21 17.59
C LYS A 103 16.39 -2.40 18.55
N ALA A 104 16.00 -3.58 18.06
CA ALA A 104 15.77 -4.79 18.86
C ALA A 104 14.74 -4.61 20.01
N ARG A 105 13.85 -3.62 19.92
CA ARG A 105 12.75 -3.38 20.88
C ARG A 105 11.53 -4.23 20.52
N PHE A 106 11.69 -5.53 20.66
CA PHE A 106 10.71 -6.52 20.17
C PHE A 106 9.34 -6.46 20.86
N PRO A 107 9.23 -6.27 22.20
CA PRO A 107 7.92 -6.14 22.85
C PRO A 107 7.10 -4.98 22.28
N GLU A 108 7.72 -3.81 22.12
CA GLU A 108 7.11 -2.60 21.60
C GLU A 108 6.84 -2.68 20.10
N HIS A 109 7.71 -3.38 19.35
CA HIS A 109 7.49 -3.71 17.94
C HIS A 109 6.24 -4.58 17.78
N ARG A 110 6.11 -5.68 18.56
CA ARG A 110 4.94 -6.57 18.49
C ARG A 110 3.65 -5.85 18.84
N ARG A 111 3.68 -4.94 19.83
CA ARG A 111 2.48 -4.18 20.25
C ARG A 111 1.92 -3.32 19.11
N ILE A 112 2.78 -2.65 18.36
CA ILE A 112 2.37 -1.78 17.24
C ILE A 112 2.12 -2.57 15.95
N ALA A 113 2.93 -3.60 15.68
CA ALA A 113 2.83 -4.41 14.45
C ALA A 113 1.47 -5.09 14.28
N ARG A 114 0.77 -5.41 15.38
CA ARG A 114 -0.61 -5.95 15.35
C ARG A 114 -1.62 -4.99 14.70
N TRP A 115 -1.36 -3.69 14.75
CA TRP A 115 -2.17 -2.66 14.11
C TRP A 115 -1.57 -2.25 12.76
N THR A 116 -0.24 -2.11 12.69
CA THR A 116 0.43 -1.71 11.45
C THR A 116 0.20 -2.71 10.32
N LEU A 117 0.29 -4.02 10.59
CA LEU A 117 0.13 -5.04 9.55
C LEU A 117 -1.25 -4.98 8.86
N PRO A 118 -2.40 -5.05 9.56
CA PRO A 118 -3.70 -5.02 8.90
C PRO A 118 -3.98 -3.69 8.19
N VAL A 119 -3.59 -2.55 8.78
CA VAL A 119 -3.79 -1.24 8.14
C VAL A 119 -2.93 -1.11 6.87
N TRP A 120 -1.67 -1.54 6.93
CA TRP A 120 -0.78 -1.51 5.77
C TRP A 120 -1.27 -2.45 4.67
N MET A 121 -1.70 -3.66 5.05
CA MET A 121 -2.28 -4.62 4.11
C MET A 121 -3.54 -4.09 3.44
N TYR A 122 -4.44 -3.46 4.21
CA TYR A 122 -5.64 -2.83 3.66
C TYR A 122 -5.30 -1.79 2.59
N VAL A 123 -4.35 -0.90 2.89
CA VAL A 123 -3.91 0.14 1.95
C VAL A 123 -3.28 -0.49 0.69
N SER A 124 -2.41 -1.49 0.82
CA SER A 124 -1.81 -2.17 -0.35
C SER A 124 -2.85 -2.80 -1.26
N VAL A 125 -3.87 -3.48 -0.71
CA VAL A 125 -4.94 -4.11 -1.50
C VAL A 125 -5.83 -3.05 -2.15
N THR A 126 -6.28 -2.06 -1.36
CA THR A 126 -7.17 -1.01 -1.87
C THR A 126 -6.49 -0.11 -2.90
N GLY A 127 -5.18 0.07 -2.85
CA GLY A 127 -4.42 0.82 -3.88
C GLY A 127 -4.49 0.15 -5.25
N VAL A 128 -4.41 -1.19 -5.29
CA VAL A 128 -4.63 -1.97 -6.52
C VAL A 128 -6.09 -1.83 -6.98
N LEU A 129 -7.05 -1.94 -6.05
CA LEU A 129 -8.47 -1.80 -6.38
C LEU A 129 -8.82 -0.42 -6.96
N VAL A 130 -8.27 0.66 -6.41
CA VAL A 130 -8.45 2.02 -6.94
C VAL A 130 -7.96 2.10 -8.39
N TYR A 131 -6.78 1.54 -8.68
CA TYR A 131 -6.26 1.48 -10.05
C TYR A 131 -7.19 0.68 -10.98
N VAL A 132 -7.61 -0.51 -10.57
CA VAL A 132 -8.48 -1.37 -11.39
C VAL A 132 -9.85 -0.71 -11.61
N LEU A 133 -10.44 -0.07 -10.61
CA LEU A 133 -11.72 0.65 -10.74
C LEU A 133 -11.61 1.88 -11.67
N LEU A 134 -10.46 2.56 -11.66
CA LEU A 134 -10.23 3.75 -12.47
C LEU A 134 -9.93 3.39 -13.94
N TYR A 135 -9.06 2.41 -14.18
CA TYR A 135 -8.48 2.14 -15.51
C TYR A 135 -9.02 0.89 -16.21
N GLN A 136 -9.59 -0.10 -15.52
CA GLN A 136 -10.12 -1.29 -16.20
C GLN A 136 -11.59 -1.08 -16.60
N PRO A 137 -11.95 -1.39 -17.87
CA PRO A 137 -13.29 -1.16 -18.42
C PRO A 137 -14.31 -2.28 -18.10
N THR A 138 -13.89 -3.39 -17.50
CA THR A 138 -14.63 -4.67 -17.50
C THR A 138 -15.68 -4.89 -16.40
N TRP A 139 -15.98 -3.91 -15.54
CA TRP A 139 -16.95 -4.08 -14.45
C TRP A 139 -18.44 -4.05 -14.88
N LEU A 140 -18.72 -4.01 -16.19
CA LEU A 140 -20.06 -3.96 -16.79
C LEU A 140 -20.27 -4.99 -17.92
N LEU A 141 -19.48 -6.06 -17.96
CA LEU A 141 -19.81 -7.27 -18.71
C LEU A 141 -20.16 -8.40 -17.74
#